data_AF-A0A2N8K9S2-F1
#
_entry.id   AF-A0A2N8K9S2-F1
#
_cell.length_a   1.000
_cell.length_b   1.000
_cell.length_c   1.000
_cell.angle_alpha   90.00
_cell.angle_beta   90.00
_cell.angle_gamma   90.00
#
_symmetry.space_group_name_H-M   'P 1'
#
loop_
_entity.id
_entity.type
_entity.pdbx_description
1 polymer ?
#
loop_
_entity_poly.entity_id
_entity_poly.type
_entity_poly.pdbx_seq_one_letter_code
_entity_poly.pdbx_strand_id
1 'polypeptide(L)'
;MPSRNTANQIAFRYRSVDSATGVTRETAKRLAEHLGVDETQAIHRALHELAVRVLPQYEADDGPLTAAQIRQIKKRVPQGEKRSVRSSLFDMETA
;
A
#
# COMPACT_ATOMS: atom_id res chain seq x y z
N MET A 1 -1.77 29.80 16.34
CA MET A 1 -1.69 28.35 16.65
C MET A 1 -2.26 27.60 15.47
N PRO A 2 -1.50 26.78 14.72
CA PRO A 2 -2.07 26.01 13.62
C PRO A 2 -3.06 24.99 14.20
N SER A 3 -4.31 25.03 13.73
CA SER A 3 -5.34 24.06 14.09
C SER A 3 -4.90 22.68 13.64
N ARG A 4 -4.54 21.83 14.60
CA ARG A 4 -4.14 20.45 14.33
C ARG A 4 -5.35 19.74 13.70
N ASN A 5 -5.23 19.33 12.43
CA ASN A 5 -6.33 18.70 11.70
C ASN A 5 -6.64 17.34 12.35
N THR A 6 -7.69 17.28 13.17
CA THR A 6 -8.11 16.08 13.92
C THR A 6 -8.77 15.03 13.02
N ALA A 7 -9.01 15.34 11.74
CA ALA A 7 -9.64 14.43 10.79
C ALA A 7 -8.89 13.08 10.65
N ASN A 8 -7.57 13.06 10.91
CA ASN A 8 -6.74 11.87 10.78
C ASN A 8 -6.40 11.19 12.13
N GLN A 9 -7.12 11.51 13.21
CA GLN A 9 -6.86 10.94 14.54
C GLN A 9 -8.05 10.15 15.06
N ILE A 10 -7.78 8.95 15.58
CA ILE A 10 -8.77 8.14 16.30
C ILE A 10 -8.41 8.10 17.79
N ALA A 11 -9.40 8.31 18.65
CA ALA A 11 -9.24 8.10 20.08
C ALA A 11 -9.20 6.60 20.37
N PHE A 12 -8.03 6.08 20.73
CA PHE A 12 -7.84 4.67 21.08
C PHE A 12 -8.01 4.46 22.59
N ARG A 13 -8.95 3.60 22.98
CA ARG A 13 -9.21 3.24 24.38
C ARG A 13 -8.94 1.76 24.62
N TYR A 14 -7.93 1.47 25.44
CA TYR A 14 -7.65 0.12 25.93
C TYR A 14 -8.82 -0.44 26.73
N ARG A 15 -8.96 -1.77 26.70
CA ARG A 15 -9.92 -2.48 27.54
C ARG A 15 -9.32 -2.77 28.91
N SER A 16 -10.18 -3.00 29.91
CA SER A 16 -9.76 -3.43 31.25
C SER A 16 -9.30 -4.88 31.30
N VAL A 17 -9.81 -5.71 30.38
CA VAL A 17 -9.48 -7.13 30.25
C VAL A 17 -9.33 -7.47 28.76
N ASP A 18 -8.42 -8.37 28.44
CA ASP A 18 -8.23 -8.88 27.08
C ASP A 18 -9.48 -9.65 26.63
N SER A 19 -9.88 -9.45 25.38
CA SER A 19 -11.08 -10.03 24.79
C SER A 19 -10.87 -10.29 23.30
N ALA A 20 -11.79 -11.01 22.66
CA ALA A 20 -11.70 -11.33 21.23
C ALA A 20 -11.55 -10.11 20.31
N THR A 21 -12.03 -8.93 20.74
CA THR A 21 -12.04 -7.71 19.93
C THR A 21 -11.23 -6.56 20.54
N GLY A 22 -10.47 -6.80 21.61
CA GLY A 22 -9.77 -5.72 22.29
C GLY A 22 -8.73 -6.20 23.28
N VAL A 23 -7.68 -5.40 23.43
CA VAL A 23 -6.54 -5.68 24.30
C VAL A 23 -6.40 -4.64 25.40
N THR A 24 -5.82 -5.05 26.51
CA THR A 24 -5.37 -4.22 27.62
C THR A 24 -4.11 -3.46 27.23
N ARG A 25 -3.83 -2.39 28.00
CA ARG A 25 -2.60 -1.62 27.82
C ARG A 25 -1.35 -2.45 28.13
N GLU A 26 -1.43 -3.35 29.11
CA GLU A 26 -0.31 -4.20 29.47
C GLU A 26 0.08 -5.14 28.33
N THR A 27 -0.91 -5.77 27.69
CA THR A 27 -0.68 -6.64 26.53
C THR A 27 -0.11 -5.86 25.35
N ALA A 28 -0.62 -4.66 25.07
CA ALA A 28 -0.07 -3.80 24.02
C ALA A 28 1.39 -3.38 24.29
N LYS A 29 1.73 -3.07 25.55
CA LYS A 29 3.12 -2.75 25.94
C LYS A 29 4.06 -3.93 25.75
N ARG A 30 3.67 -5.11 26.22
CA ARG A 30 4.49 -6.33 26.03
C ARG A 30 4.70 -6.64 24.55
N LEU A 31 3.68 -6.44 23.72
CA LEU A 31 3.77 -6.55 22.27
C LEU A 31 4.76 -5.55 21.68
N ALA A 32 4.68 -4.29 22.08
CA ALA A 32 5.57 -3.23 21.64
C ALA A 32 7.03 -3.53 22.02
N GLU A 33 7.28 -3.93 23.26
CA GLU A 33 8.60 -4.36 23.76
C GLU A 33 9.15 -5.56 22.98
N HIS A 34 8.32 -6.58 22.74
CA HIS A 34 8.73 -7.77 22.00
C HIS A 34 9.08 -7.47 20.55
N LEU A 35 8.38 -6.53 19.93
CA LEU A 35 8.61 -6.07 18.56
C LEU A 35 9.69 -4.98 18.47
N GLY A 36 10.18 -4.46 19.60
CA GLY A 36 11.14 -3.36 19.65
C GLY A 36 10.59 -2.03 19.11
N VAL A 37 9.28 -1.83 19.18
CA VAL A 37 8.58 -0.62 18.70
C VAL A 37 7.83 0.08 19.83
N ASP A 38 7.31 1.28 19.59
CA ASP A 38 6.43 1.95 20.53
C ASP A 38 4.97 1.41 20.45
N GLU A 39 4.15 1.73 21.47
CA GLU A 39 2.74 1.31 21.51
C GLU A 39 1.94 1.75 20.26
N THR A 40 2.22 2.95 19.74
CA THR A 40 1.50 3.53 18.59
C THR A 40 1.86 2.80 17.29
N GLN A 41 3.13 2.47 17.11
CA GLN A 41 3.66 1.72 15.97
C GLN A 41 3.17 0.27 16.00
N ALA A 42 3.09 -0.34 17.18
CA ALA A 42 2.46 -1.65 17.33
C ALA A 42 1.00 -1.64 16.86
N ILE A 43 0.23 -0.60 17.21
CA ILE A 43 -1.16 -0.43 16.75
C ILE A 43 -1.23 -0.24 15.23
N HIS A 44 -0.39 0.63 14.66
CA HIS A 44 -0.35 0.83 13.20
C HIS A 44 0.00 -0.45 12.46
N ARG A 45 0.97 -1.22 12.96
CA ARG A 45 1.37 -2.49 12.37
C ARG A 45 0.25 -3.53 12.45
N ALA A 46 -0.43 -3.65 13.58
CA ALA A 46 -1.56 -4.55 13.73
C ALA A 46 -2.70 -4.20 12.75
N LEU A 47 -3.01 -2.92 12.60
CA LEU A 47 -4.00 -2.46 11.61
C LEU A 47 -3.56 -2.74 10.17
N HIS A 48 -2.28 -2.56 9.86
CA HIS A 48 -1.75 -2.88 8.53
C HIS A 48 -1.84 -4.38 8.23
N GLU A 49 -1.44 -5.24 9.18
CA GLU A 49 -1.54 -6.69 9.02
C GLU A 49 -3.01 -7.14 8.87
N LEU A 50 -3.93 -6.53 9.60
CA LEU A 50 -5.37 -6.78 9.45
C LEU A 50 -5.87 -6.32 8.08
N ALA A 51 -5.45 -5.15 7.61
CA ALA A 51 -5.81 -4.62 6.30
C ALA A 51 -5.33 -5.56 5.18
N VAL A 52 -4.09 -6.06 5.25
CA VAL A 52 -3.55 -7.04 4.31
C VAL A 52 -4.37 -8.33 4.32
N ARG A 53 -4.82 -8.81 5.49
CA ARG A 53 -5.60 -10.05 5.59
C ARG A 53 -7.06 -9.92 5.14
N VAL A 54 -7.69 -8.77 5.39
CA VAL A 54 -9.15 -8.60 5.27
C VAL A 54 -9.56 -7.78 4.05
N LEU A 55 -8.77 -6.76 3.69
CA LEU A 55 -9.09 -5.94 2.53
C LEU A 55 -8.63 -6.66 1.26
N PRO A 56 -9.39 -6.56 0.16
CA PRO A 56 -8.95 -7.06 -1.13
C PRO A 56 -7.66 -6.34 -1.52
N GLN A 57 -6.56 -7.07 -1.50
CA GLN A 57 -5.33 -6.61 -2.13
C GLN A 57 -5.54 -6.63 -3.65
N TYR A 58 -4.77 -5.82 -4.38
CA TYR A 58 -4.65 -6.03 -5.82
C TYR A 58 -4.35 -7.52 -6.07
N GLU A 59 -5.03 -8.13 -7.05
CA GLU A 59 -4.70 -9.49 -7.46
C GLU A 59 -3.19 -9.56 -7.71
N ALA A 60 -2.57 -10.62 -7.21
CA ALA A 60 -1.17 -10.85 -7.52
C ALA A 60 -1.00 -10.84 -9.04
N ASP A 61 -0.01 -10.11 -9.54
CA ASP A 61 0.26 -10.05 -10.97
C ASP A 61 0.35 -11.49 -11.53
N ASP A 62 -0.22 -11.72 -12.71
CA ASP A 62 -0.23 -13.03 -13.41
C ASP A 62 1.20 -13.48 -13.82
N GLY A 63 2.21 -12.74 -13.37
CA GLY A 63 3.61 -12.93 -13.65
C GLY A 63 4.00 -12.32 -14.99
N PRO A 64 5.28 -12.48 -15.39
CA PRO A 64 5.76 -11.96 -16.65
C PRO A 64 5.01 -12.56 -17.83
N LEU A 65 4.71 -11.73 -18.84
CA LEU A 65 4.01 -12.17 -20.06
C LEU A 65 4.69 -13.40 -20.69
N THR A 66 3.90 -14.43 -20.94
CA THR A 66 4.34 -15.63 -21.66
C THR A 66 4.82 -15.27 -23.08
N ALA A 67 5.70 -16.10 -23.64
CA ALA A 67 6.15 -15.93 -25.02
C ALA A 67 4.99 -15.92 -26.04
N ALA A 68 3.88 -16.63 -25.74
CA ALA A 68 2.68 -16.63 -26.57
C ALA A 68 1.95 -15.27 -26.53
N GLN A 69 1.79 -14.69 -25.34
CA GLN A 69 1.19 -13.35 -25.16
C GLN A 69 2.07 -12.29 -25.85
N ILE A 70 3.39 -12.36 -25.71
CA ILE A 70 4.32 -11.45 -26.40
C ILE A 70 4.17 -11.56 -27.92
N ARG A 71 4.01 -12.77 -28.47
CA ARG A 71 3.78 -12.97 -29.92
C ARG A 71 2.45 -12.39 -30.38
N GLN A 72 1.38 -12.55 -29.59
CA GLN A 72 0.09 -11.95 -29.89
C GLN A 72 0.15 -10.42 -29.88
N ILE A 73 0.85 -9.83 -28.91
CA ILE A 73 1.09 -8.38 -28.85
C ILE A 73 1.83 -7.92 -30.10
N LYS A 74 2.95 -8.57 -30.47
CA LYS A 74 3.71 -8.22 -31.68
C LYS A 74 2.88 -8.29 -32.96
N LYS A 75 1.93 -9.22 -33.05
CA LYS A 75 1.03 -9.38 -34.21
C LYS A 75 -0.05 -8.29 -34.27
N ARG A 76 -0.51 -7.79 -33.12
CA ARG A 76 -1.56 -6.75 -33.03
C ARG A 76 -1.01 -5.33 -33.09
N VAL A 77 0.23 -5.13 -32.66
CA VAL A 77 0.91 -3.83 -32.74
C VAL A 77 1.18 -3.54 -34.23
N PRO A 78 0.75 -2.38 -34.75
CA PRO A 78 1.11 -1.97 -36.10
C PRO A 78 2.63 -1.87 -36.17
N GLN A 79 3.25 -2.75 -36.96
CA GLN A 79 4.69 -2.71 -37.27
C GLN A 79 4.99 -1.59 -38.30
N GLY A 80 4.38 -0.42 -38.10
CA GLY A 80 4.61 0.74 -38.95
C GLY A 80 6.05 1.19 -38.81
N GLU A 81 6.71 1.42 -39.95
CA GLU A 81 8.05 1.99 -40.02
C GLU A 81 8.14 3.20 -39.10
N LYS A 82 9.03 3.14 -38.10
CA LYS A 82 9.29 4.24 -37.19
C LYS A 82 9.82 5.43 -37.99
N ARG A 83 8.97 6.39 -38.35
CA ARG A 83 9.44 7.64 -38.98
C ARG A 83 10.02 8.65 -37.99
N SER A 84 9.86 8.47 -36.68
CA SER A 84 10.64 9.18 -35.68
C SER A 84 10.34 8.61 -34.30
N VAL A 85 11.38 8.34 -33.51
CA VAL A 85 11.24 8.13 -32.08
C VAL A 85 11.15 9.52 -31.45
N ARG A 86 9.95 9.92 -31.02
CA ARG A 86 9.80 11.13 -30.20
C ARG A 86 10.48 10.87 -28.86
N SER A 87 11.57 11.58 -28.59
CA SER A 87 12.34 11.51 -27.34
C SER A 87 11.68 12.24 -26.17
N SER A 88 10.59 12.96 -26.41
CA SER A 88 9.79 13.65 -25.40
C SER A 88 8.30 13.42 -25.64
N LEU A 89 7.57 13.19 -24.55
CA LEU A 89 6.10 13.12 -24.51
C LEU A 89 5.44 14.50 -24.38
N PHE A 90 6.23 15.51 -24.01
CA PHE A 90 5.77 16.89 -23.89
C PHE A 90 6.35 17.69 -25.05
N ASP A 91 5.49 18.36 -25.80
CA ASP A 91 5.91 19.37 -26.76
C ASP A 91 6.60 20.48 -25.98
N MET A 92 7.88 20.74 -26.26
CA MET A 92 8.54 21.91 -25.70
C MET A 92 7.98 23.13 -26.44
N GLU A 93 7.08 23.87 -25.79
CA GLU A 93 6.74 25.23 -26.20
C GLU A 93 8.03 26.06 -26.18
N THR A 94 8.56 26.39 -27.35
CA THR A 94 9.62 27.39 -27.49
C THR A 94 9.02 28.76 -27.21
N ALA A 95 9.53 29.39 -26.15
CA ALA A 95 9.30 30.79 -25.78
C ALA A 95 9.79 31.77 -26.86
#